data_AF-A0A074XH13-F1
#
_entry.id   AF-A0A074XH13-F1
#
_cell.length_a   1.000
_cell.length_b   1.000
_cell.length_c   1.000
_cell.angle_alpha   90.00
_cell.angle_beta   90.00
_cell.angle_gamma   90.00
#
_symmetry.space_group_name_H-M   'P 1'
#
loop_
_entity.id
_entity.type
_entity.pdbx_description
1 polymer ?
#
loop_
_entity_poly.entity_id
_entity_poly.type
_entity_poly.pdbx_seq_one_letter_code
_entity_poly.pdbx_strand_id
1 'polypeptide(L)'
;MGAAGVSAFTASNAGVKNGCFWNVDGLGSFNTQWSVAEFTTSTLSSVQDELSASSYTVEAGNSPLARRFDITNIGISSDNALTLTVPGGQSTGPISSAQITTAYSDILFGSVRTVAMVSGAAGTTHGFTFYANDNQEVDFAFLSSDPSVVHLTNEQVNSTSPFSTYTVSAPSDATSAYHEYRLDWTADATRFYIDGTLVHTITENVPSQQGFWLWNSWSNGNAWAQGPPATNSVLKIKSIDAYFNRTSVIPSGSCLSSSSNNNAAAAAASSTSTAPSYTPAPTAANVKLCPKYDGTVYTATNGDLFQVACGTDFAGGDFKMVWVNSMGACIEACSSTEGCVDVSMSGTACYMKNKLKNALKNSGVNGAKKISA
;
A
#
# COMPACT_ATOMS: atom_id res chain seq x y z
N MET A 1 -7.17 22.79 -29.47
CA MET A 1 -5.92 23.43 -28.98
C MET A 1 -6.01 23.38 -27.47
N GLY A 2 -5.44 22.44 -26.72
CA GLY A 2 -4.17 21.76 -26.88
C GLY A 2 -3.15 22.33 -25.89
N ALA A 3 -3.47 22.36 -24.58
CA ALA A 3 -2.48 22.61 -23.54
C ALA A 3 -2.06 21.25 -22.98
N ALA A 4 -0.98 20.69 -23.55
CA ALA A 4 -0.20 19.72 -22.81
C ALA A 4 0.28 20.42 -21.53
N GLY A 5 0.00 19.85 -20.36
CA GLY A 5 0.51 20.39 -19.10
C GLY A 5 2.02 20.58 -19.22
N VAL A 6 2.50 21.80 -19.02
CA VAL A 6 3.93 22.08 -19.05
C VAL A 6 4.53 21.42 -17.81
N SER A 7 5.55 20.58 -17.99
CA SER A 7 6.31 20.02 -16.88
C SER A 7 7.10 21.16 -16.21
N ALA A 8 6.68 21.58 -15.03
CA ALA A 8 7.31 22.68 -14.27
C ALA A 8 8.20 22.17 -13.11
N PHE A 9 8.46 20.86 -13.05
CA PHE A 9 9.12 20.24 -11.89
C PHE A 9 10.60 19.97 -12.12
N THR A 10 11.35 20.05 -11.03
CA THR A 10 12.69 19.47 -10.94
C THR A 10 12.56 18.08 -10.31
N ALA A 11 12.93 17.05 -11.06
CA ALA A 11 12.89 15.68 -10.55
C ALA A 11 13.98 15.45 -9.50
N SER A 12 13.64 14.77 -8.41
CA SER A 12 14.64 14.20 -7.50
C SER A 12 15.50 13.19 -8.24
N ASN A 13 16.75 13.04 -7.78
CA ASN A 13 17.60 11.94 -8.22
C ASN A 13 16.92 10.59 -7.94
N ALA A 14 16.91 9.74 -8.96
CA ALA A 14 16.48 8.35 -8.84
C ALA A 14 17.45 7.56 -7.97
N GLY A 15 16.95 6.50 -7.34
CA GLY A 15 17.78 5.52 -6.65
C GLY A 15 18.61 4.70 -7.64
N VAL A 16 19.84 4.36 -7.25
CA VAL A 16 20.76 3.58 -8.08
C VAL A 16 20.68 2.10 -7.68
N LYS A 17 20.39 1.23 -8.64
CA LYS A 17 20.39 -0.22 -8.39
C LYS A 17 21.81 -0.69 -8.07
N ASN A 18 21.98 -1.34 -6.92
CA ASN A 18 23.22 -1.97 -6.49
C ASN A 18 22.92 -3.40 -5.99
N GLY A 19 23.27 -4.38 -6.81
CA GLY A 19 22.92 -5.78 -6.57
C GLY A 19 21.40 -5.97 -6.50
N CYS A 20 20.93 -6.44 -5.35
CA CYS A 20 19.51 -6.68 -5.09
C CYS A 20 18.78 -5.48 -4.47
N PHE A 21 19.50 -4.38 -4.22
CA PHE A 21 18.96 -3.21 -3.55
C PHE A 21 18.98 -1.98 -4.46
N TRP A 22 18.25 -0.96 -4.03
CA TRP A 22 18.22 0.36 -4.63
C TRP A 22 18.71 1.37 -3.61
N ASN A 23 19.80 2.03 -3.93
CA ASN A 23 20.41 3.02 -3.05
C ASN A 23 19.86 4.39 -3.38
N VAL A 24 19.18 5.00 -2.42
CA VAL A 24 18.75 6.40 -2.51
C VAL A 24 19.72 7.23 -1.69
N ASP A 25 20.24 8.30 -2.31
CA ASP A 25 21.22 9.17 -1.68
C ASP A 25 20.70 9.73 -0.34
N GLY A 26 21.55 9.67 0.68
CA GLY A 26 21.21 10.07 2.05
C GLY A 26 20.27 9.16 2.84
N LEU A 27 19.67 8.11 2.25
CA LEU A 27 18.70 7.23 2.93
C LEU A 27 19.14 5.76 3.05
N GLY A 28 20.09 5.34 2.22
CA GLY A 28 20.57 3.96 2.20
C GLY A 28 19.83 3.08 1.19
N SER A 29 19.73 1.79 1.51
CA SER A 29 19.31 0.74 0.58
C SER A 29 17.86 0.31 0.78
N PHE A 30 17.14 0.14 -0.32
CA PHE A 30 15.78 -0.40 -0.37
C PHE A 30 15.71 -1.72 -1.14
N ASN A 31 14.96 -2.70 -0.64
CA ASN A 31 14.85 -4.03 -1.25
C ASN A 31 13.79 -4.12 -2.37
N THR A 32 12.94 -3.11 -2.52
CA THR A 32 11.86 -3.07 -3.51
C THR A 32 11.84 -1.72 -4.21
N GLN A 33 11.61 -1.75 -5.52
CA GLN A 33 11.36 -0.56 -6.34
C GLN A 33 10.32 -0.89 -7.40
N TRP A 34 9.43 0.06 -7.64
CA TRP A 34 8.64 0.10 -8.86
C TRP A 34 8.42 1.56 -9.27
N SER A 35 8.20 1.77 -10.55
CA SER A 35 7.96 3.10 -11.10
C SER A 35 7.01 3.06 -12.27
N VAL A 36 6.20 4.10 -12.40
CA VAL A 36 5.38 4.40 -13.57
C VAL A 36 5.69 5.82 -14.02
N ALA A 37 6.26 5.97 -15.22
CA ALA A 37 6.66 7.28 -15.73
C ALA A 37 5.48 8.09 -16.31
N GLU A 38 4.49 7.40 -16.85
CA GLU A 38 3.19 7.95 -17.29
C GLU A 38 2.11 6.89 -17.12
N PHE A 39 0.87 7.30 -16.91
CA PHE A 39 -0.27 6.38 -16.84
C PHE A 39 -0.95 6.25 -18.19
N THR A 40 -0.78 5.08 -18.79
CA THR A 40 -1.41 4.63 -20.03
C THR A 40 -2.01 3.25 -19.77
N THR A 41 -2.82 2.73 -20.68
CA THR A 41 -3.34 1.36 -20.54
C THR A 41 -2.21 0.32 -20.42
N SER A 42 -1.11 0.48 -21.16
CA SER A 42 0.02 -0.46 -21.10
C SER A 42 0.82 -0.35 -19.81
N THR A 43 1.09 0.87 -19.33
CA THR A 43 1.84 1.06 -18.09
C THR A 43 1.03 0.63 -16.87
N LEU A 44 -0.29 0.83 -16.85
CA LEU A 44 -1.16 0.28 -15.80
C LEU A 44 -1.05 -1.24 -15.71
N SER A 45 -1.06 -1.95 -16.84
CA SER A 45 -0.86 -3.41 -16.84
C SER A 45 0.50 -3.82 -16.27
N SER A 46 1.54 -2.99 -16.42
CA SER A 46 2.88 -3.29 -15.88
C SER A 46 3.00 -3.09 -14.36
N VAL A 47 2.14 -2.26 -13.76
CA VAL A 47 2.13 -1.99 -12.31
C VAL A 47 0.86 -2.49 -11.62
N GLN A 48 0.05 -3.32 -12.29
CA GLN A 48 -1.24 -3.80 -11.78
C GLN A 48 -1.09 -4.68 -10.52
N ASP A 49 0.09 -5.27 -10.31
CA ASP A 49 0.42 -6.07 -9.12
C ASP A 49 1.00 -5.19 -7.99
N GLU A 50 1.40 -3.96 -8.30
CA GLU A 50 2.04 -3.01 -7.38
C GLU A 50 1.02 -2.07 -6.72
N LEU A 51 -0.10 -1.81 -7.41
CA LEU A 51 -1.15 -0.89 -7.01
C LEU A 51 -2.50 -1.59 -6.83
N SER A 52 -3.31 -1.10 -5.90
CA SER A 52 -4.68 -1.55 -5.65
C SER A 52 -5.64 -0.36 -5.61
N ALA A 53 -6.81 -0.50 -6.23
CA ALA A 53 -7.88 0.47 -6.11
C ALA A 53 -8.72 0.18 -4.86
N SER A 54 -9.01 1.20 -4.07
CA SER A 54 -9.85 1.06 -2.88
C SER A 54 -11.34 1.04 -3.25
N SER A 55 -12.11 0.18 -2.57
CA SER A 55 -13.56 0.01 -2.81
C SER A 55 -14.37 -0.06 -1.51
N TYR A 56 -13.93 0.63 -0.46
CA TYR A 56 -14.55 0.59 0.87
C TYR A 56 -15.12 1.94 1.28
N THR A 57 -15.99 1.92 2.29
CA THR A 57 -16.56 3.11 2.92
C THR A 57 -15.83 3.41 4.23
N VAL A 58 -15.47 4.66 4.43
CA VAL A 58 -15.11 5.21 5.74
C VAL A 58 -16.35 5.89 6.28
N GLU A 59 -16.87 5.35 7.39
CA GLU A 59 -18.04 5.89 8.07
C GLU A 59 -17.77 7.32 8.57
N ALA A 60 -18.85 8.09 8.76
CA ALA A 60 -18.74 9.52 9.07
C ALA A 60 -17.89 9.80 10.32
N GLY A 61 -18.03 8.95 11.36
CA GLY A 61 -17.40 9.20 12.65
C GLY A 61 -17.76 10.59 13.18
N ASN A 62 -16.75 11.42 13.43
CA ASN A 62 -16.92 12.81 13.85
C ASN A 62 -17.09 13.81 12.68
N SER A 63 -17.06 13.32 11.44
CA SER A 63 -17.22 14.14 10.24
C SER A 63 -18.70 14.27 9.86
N PRO A 64 -19.09 15.31 9.09
CA PRO A 64 -20.49 15.49 8.68
C PRO A 64 -21.05 14.35 7.83
N LEU A 65 -20.25 13.78 6.92
CA LEU A 65 -20.69 12.74 5.99
C LEU A 65 -19.66 11.60 5.91
N ALA A 66 -20.14 10.37 5.73
CA ALA A 66 -19.28 9.25 5.35
C ALA A 66 -18.67 9.49 3.95
N ARG A 67 -17.59 8.77 3.62
CA ARG A 67 -16.99 8.77 2.29
C ARG A 67 -16.82 7.34 1.78
N ARG A 68 -17.00 7.13 0.48
CA ARG A 68 -16.80 5.83 -0.18
C ARG A 68 -15.80 5.99 -1.30
N PHE A 69 -14.83 5.08 -1.38
CA PHE A 69 -13.91 5.03 -2.51
C PHE A 69 -14.52 4.20 -3.63
N ASP A 70 -14.73 4.80 -4.79
CA ASP A 70 -15.30 4.14 -5.95
C ASP A 70 -14.28 4.01 -7.06
N ILE A 71 -14.12 2.79 -7.57
CA ILE A 71 -13.22 2.50 -8.68
C ILE A 71 -13.60 3.30 -9.93
N THR A 72 -14.89 3.62 -10.12
CA THR A 72 -15.36 4.43 -11.26
C THR A 72 -14.80 5.86 -11.26
N ASN A 73 -14.25 6.33 -10.15
CA ASN A 73 -13.65 7.66 -10.04
C ASN A 73 -12.14 7.66 -10.34
N ILE A 74 -11.58 6.50 -10.67
CA ILE A 74 -10.20 6.31 -11.08
C ILE A 74 -10.18 6.20 -12.60
N GLY A 75 -9.35 7.01 -13.25
CA GLY A 75 -9.30 7.08 -14.71
C GLY A 75 -7.91 7.45 -15.22
N ILE A 76 -7.82 7.59 -16.54
CA ILE A 76 -6.63 8.11 -17.21
C ILE A 76 -7.04 9.33 -18.02
N SER A 77 -6.36 10.46 -17.82
CA SER A 77 -6.58 11.68 -18.59
C SER A 77 -5.94 11.61 -19.97
N SER A 78 -6.33 12.51 -20.87
CA SER A 78 -5.77 12.60 -22.23
C SER A 78 -4.27 12.93 -22.27
N ASP A 79 -3.72 13.45 -21.18
CA ASP A 79 -2.29 13.73 -20.98
C ASP A 79 -1.55 12.59 -20.25
N ASN A 80 -2.10 11.37 -20.27
CA ASN A 80 -1.52 10.16 -19.67
C ASN A 80 -1.21 10.29 -18.16
N ALA A 81 -2.14 10.88 -17.40
CA ALA A 81 -2.06 10.91 -15.94
C ALA A 81 -3.20 10.10 -15.33
N LEU A 82 -2.92 9.43 -14.21
CA LEU A 82 -3.96 8.81 -13.39
C LEU A 82 -4.82 9.92 -12.78
N THR A 83 -6.14 9.80 -12.88
CA THR A 83 -7.07 10.75 -12.29
C THR A 83 -7.75 10.13 -11.08
N LEU A 84 -7.74 10.82 -9.94
CA LEU A 84 -8.53 10.50 -8.76
C LEU A 84 -9.60 11.59 -8.60
N THR A 85 -10.85 11.27 -8.96
CA THR A 85 -11.95 12.25 -9.04
C THR A 85 -12.85 12.19 -7.81
N VAL A 86 -13.23 13.35 -7.29
CA VAL A 86 -14.41 13.48 -6.43
C VAL A 86 -15.48 14.20 -7.26
N PRO A 87 -16.59 13.53 -7.64
CA PRO A 87 -17.66 14.16 -8.40
C PRO A 87 -18.23 15.39 -7.69
N GLY A 88 -18.52 16.44 -8.46
CA GLY A 88 -19.09 17.68 -7.94
C GLY A 88 -20.58 17.56 -7.59
N GLY A 89 -21.07 18.47 -6.75
CA GLY A 89 -22.50 18.63 -6.47
C GLY A 89 -23.10 17.58 -5.53
N GLN A 90 -22.26 16.80 -4.86
CA GLN A 90 -22.71 15.81 -3.88
C GLN A 90 -23.11 16.51 -2.58
N SER A 91 -24.33 16.25 -2.08
CA SER A 91 -24.84 16.81 -0.82
C SER A 91 -25.28 15.75 0.20
N THR A 92 -25.25 14.48 -0.19
CA THR A 92 -25.72 13.34 0.63
C THR A 92 -24.62 12.29 0.66
N GLY A 93 -24.29 11.81 1.87
CA GLY A 93 -23.29 10.77 2.07
C GLY A 93 -23.79 9.36 1.72
N PRO A 94 -22.87 8.39 1.55
CA PRO A 94 -21.42 8.57 1.56
C PRO A 94 -20.94 9.31 0.29
N ILE A 95 -20.04 10.27 0.47
CA ILE A 95 -19.45 11.04 -0.62
C ILE A 95 -18.54 10.14 -1.45
N SER A 96 -18.88 9.98 -2.72
CA SER A 96 -18.11 9.25 -3.72
C SER A 96 -16.76 9.94 -3.92
N SER A 97 -15.69 9.20 -3.68
CA SER A 97 -14.29 9.65 -3.65
C SER A 97 -13.40 8.64 -4.41
N ALA A 98 -12.09 8.89 -4.48
CA ALA A 98 -11.14 8.00 -5.15
C ALA A 98 -9.87 7.77 -4.33
N GLN A 99 -9.37 6.54 -4.32
CA GLN A 99 -8.12 6.16 -3.67
C GLN A 99 -7.47 4.98 -4.38
N ILE A 100 -6.16 5.05 -4.50
CA ILE A 100 -5.30 3.92 -4.79
C ILE A 100 -4.30 3.72 -3.64
N THR A 101 -3.82 2.50 -3.47
CA THR A 101 -2.77 2.15 -2.51
C THR A 101 -1.70 1.34 -3.21
N THR A 102 -0.54 1.17 -2.58
CA THR A 102 0.28 0.00 -2.88
C THR A 102 -0.51 -1.28 -2.58
N ALA A 103 -0.28 -2.34 -3.34
CA ALA A 103 -0.86 -3.66 -3.09
C ALA A 103 -0.22 -4.40 -1.89
N TYR A 104 0.75 -3.76 -1.25
CA TYR A 104 1.53 -4.25 -0.12
C TYR A 104 1.06 -3.61 1.17
N SER A 105 1.07 -4.37 2.26
CA SER A 105 0.83 -3.90 3.64
C SER A 105 2.02 -4.13 4.58
N ASP A 106 3.14 -4.60 4.01
CA ASP A 106 4.36 -4.97 4.70
C ASP A 106 5.51 -3.98 4.44
N ILE A 107 5.17 -2.73 4.10
CA ILE A 107 6.16 -1.69 3.81
C ILE A 107 6.63 -1.04 5.11
N LEU A 108 7.93 -1.02 5.35
CA LEU A 108 8.58 -0.32 6.45
C LEU A 108 9.70 0.54 5.90
N PHE A 109 9.60 1.87 6.06
CA PHE A 109 10.49 2.86 5.46
C PHE A 109 10.44 2.90 3.94
N GLY A 110 10.66 4.09 3.39
CA GLY A 110 10.59 4.31 1.96
C GLY A 110 10.96 5.70 1.53
N SER A 111 11.00 5.88 0.23
CA SER A 111 11.28 7.12 -0.45
C SER A 111 10.40 7.11 -1.70
N VAL A 112 9.32 7.89 -1.67
CA VAL A 112 8.27 7.86 -2.70
C VAL A 112 8.17 9.23 -3.34
N ARG A 113 8.40 9.30 -4.66
CA ARG A 113 8.20 10.50 -5.47
C ARG A 113 6.88 10.39 -6.21
N THR A 114 6.02 11.39 -6.05
CA THR A 114 4.75 11.51 -6.75
C THR A 114 4.79 12.78 -7.58
N VAL A 115 4.70 12.66 -8.91
CA VAL A 115 4.53 13.85 -9.76
C VAL A 115 3.04 14.05 -9.98
N ALA A 116 2.50 15.16 -9.47
CA ALA A 116 1.06 15.41 -9.47
C ALA A 116 0.71 16.87 -9.77
N MET A 117 -0.53 17.05 -10.23
CA MET A 117 -1.21 18.34 -10.38
C MET A 117 -2.48 18.26 -9.52
N VAL A 118 -2.54 19.10 -8.49
CA VAL A 118 -3.65 19.12 -7.53
C VAL A 118 -4.86 19.85 -8.12
N SER A 119 -6.06 19.55 -7.62
CA SER A 119 -7.27 20.23 -8.07
C SER A 119 -7.35 21.64 -7.49
N GLY A 120 -7.73 22.62 -8.31
CA GLY A 120 -8.17 23.94 -7.84
C GLY A 120 -9.65 24.02 -7.47
N ALA A 121 -10.41 22.94 -7.61
CA ALA A 121 -11.82 22.90 -7.23
C ALA A 121 -11.95 22.64 -5.72
N ALA A 122 -12.30 23.67 -4.97
CA ALA A 122 -12.50 23.60 -3.52
C ALA A 122 -13.45 22.47 -3.11
N GLY A 123 -13.15 21.82 -1.99
CA GLY A 123 -14.03 20.85 -1.37
C GLY A 123 -13.46 19.44 -1.17
N THR A 124 -12.16 19.25 -1.41
CA THR A 124 -11.49 17.95 -1.29
C THR A 124 -10.15 18.05 -0.59
N THR A 125 -9.74 16.96 0.05
CA THR A 125 -8.37 16.73 0.48
C THR A 125 -7.69 15.78 -0.51
N HIS A 126 -6.45 16.09 -0.88
CA HIS A 126 -5.57 15.18 -1.62
C HIS A 126 -4.45 14.73 -0.70
N GLY A 127 -4.20 13.43 -0.60
CA GLY A 127 -3.13 12.87 0.25
C GLY A 127 -2.14 12.05 -0.56
N PHE A 128 -0.85 12.23 -0.28
CA PHE A 128 0.26 11.36 -0.66
C PHE A 128 0.87 10.79 0.62
N THR A 129 0.26 9.71 1.11
CA THR A 129 0.32 9.36 2.53
C THR A 129 0.92 7.97 2.73
N PHE A 130 1.66 7.79 3.82
CA PHE A 130 1.91 6.46 4.38
C PHE A 130 0.89 6.18 5.48
N TYR A 131 0.32 4.98 5.51
CA TYR A 131 -0.66 4.60 6.52
C TYR A 131 -0.46 3.16 6.99
N ALA A 132 -0.47 2.97 8.31
CA ALA A 132 -0.63 1.66 8.95
C ALA A 132 -1.90 1.60 9.82
N ASN A 133 -2.18 2.66 10.58
CA ASN A 133 -3.37 2.84 11.41
C ASN A 133 -3.46 4.30 11.92
N ASP A 134 -4.54 4.63 12.64
CA ASP A 134 -4.86 5.96 13.20
C ASP A 134 -3.75 6.61 14.06
N ASN A 135 -2.71 5.87 14.45
CA ASN A 135 -1.60 6.39 15.26
C ASN A 135 -0.24 6.21 14.56
N GLN A 136 -0.22 5.78 13.29
CA GLN A 136 0.96 5.44 12.51
C GLN A 136 0.72 5.87 11.05
N GLU A 137 0.76 7.18 10.83
CA GLU A 137 0.43 7.81 9.54
C GLU A 137 1.38 8.98 9.28
N VAL A 138 1.72 9.18 8.01
CA VAL A 138 2.46 10.34 7.51
C VAL A 138 1.67 10.97 6.38
N ASP A 139 1.26 12.22 6.55
CA ASP A 139 0.52 12.97 5.54
C ASP A 139 1.39 13.97 4.81
N PHE A 140 1.31 13.92 3.48
CA PHE A 140 1.63 15.03 2.59
C PHE A 140 0.31 15.41 1.91
N ALA A 141 -0.37 16.41 2.47
CA ALA A 141 -1.76 16.69 2.14
C ALA A 141 -1.98 18.10 1.57
N PHE A 142 -2.92 18.20 0.63
CA PHE A 142 -3.42 19.45 0.08
C PHE A 142 -4.90 19.59 0.38
N LEU A 143 -5.32 20.82 0.67
CA LEU A 143 -6.73 21.19 0.58
C LEU A 143 -6.95 21.84 -0.77
N SER A 144 -7.89 21.34 -1.55
CA SER A 144 -8.21 21.97 -2.84
C SER A 144 -8.88 23.34 -2.69
N SER A 145 -9.32 23.69 -1.47
CA SER A 145 -9.81 25.04 -1.11
C SER A 145 -8.69 26.06 -0.92
N ASP A 146 -7.47 25.61 -0.61
CA ASP A 146 -6.27 26.43 -0.54
C ASP A 146 -5.05 25.63 -1.04
N PRO A 147 -4.91 25.45 -2.37
CA PRO A 147 -3.85 24.64 -2.95
C PRO A 147 -2.48 25.32 -2.87
N SER A 148 -2.39 26.54 -2.30
CA SER A 148 -1.12 27.23 -2.08
C SER A 148 -0.38 26.75 -0.82
N VAL A 149 -1.05 25.92 0.00
CA VAL A 149 -0.52 25.39 1.25
C VAL A 149 -0.46 23.87 1.19
N VAL A 150 0.67 23.33 1.63
CA VAL A 150 0.85 21.91 1.89
C VAL A 150 0.80 21.67 3.40
N HIS A 151 0.04 20.68 3.83
CA HIS A 151 -0.02 20.20 5.20
C HIS A 151 0.84 18.94 5.35
N LEU A 152 1.78 18.97 6.29
CA LEU A 152 2.72 17.90 6.55
C LEU A 152 2.51 17.39 7.97
N THR A 153 2.20 16.11 8.14
CA THR A 153 1.89 15.55 9.47
C THR A 153 2.58 14.21 9.66
N ASN A 154 3.16 13.98 10.84
CA ASN A 154 3.22 12.64 11.42
C ASN A 154 2.10 12.55 12.45
N GLU A 155 1.22 11.55 12.34
CA GLU A 155 0.06 11.43 13.24
C GLU A 155 0.50 11.09 14.67
N GLN A 156 -0.26 11.55 15.67
CA GLN A 156 0.10 11.33 17.06
C GLN A 156 0.15 9.82 17.37
N VAL A 157 1.29 9.34 17.89
CA VAL A 157 1.42 7.90 18.23
C VAL A 157 0.53 7.48 19.41
N ASN A 158 0.01 8.44 20.18
CA ASN A 158 -1.04 8.29 21.18
C ASN A 158 -1.67 9.65 21.50
N SER A 159 -2.79 9.64 22.24
CA SER A 159 -3.58 10.86 22.52
C SER A 159 -2.87 11.94 23.36
N THR A 160 -1.71 11.67 23.95
CA THR A 160 -0.94 12.63 24.74
C THR A 160 0.34 13.10 24.06
N SER A 161 0.74 12.48 22.94
CA SER A 161 1.85 12.96 22.12
C SER A 161 1.61 14.41 21.67
N PRO A 162 2.64 15.26 21.51
CA PRO A 162 2.45 16.56 20.90
C PRO A 162 2.02 16.39 19.42
N PHE A 163 1.29 17.37 18.90
CA PHE A 163 1.01 17.44 17.46
C PHE A 163 2.32 17.68 16.69
N SER A 164 2.49 16.97 15.58
CA SER A 164 3.58 17.14 14.62
C SER A 164 3.02 17.44 13.25
N THR A 165 2.25 18.54 13.17
CA THR A 165 1.63 19.05 11.96
C THR A 165 2.20 20.42 11.61
N TYR A 166 2.63 20.56 10.36
CA TYR A 166 3.29 21.75 9.84
C TYR A 166 2.68 22.15 8.51
N THR A 167 2.95 23.39 8.10
CA THR A 167 2.56 23.88 6.78
C THR A 167 3.75 24.48 6.05
N VAL A 168 3.79 24.26 4.73
CA VAL A 168 4.77 24.88 3.83
C VAL A 168 4.06 25.40 2.59
N SER A 169 4.69 26.34 1.87
CA SER A 169 4.16 26.84 0.61
C SER A 169 4.24 25.78 -0.49
N ALA A 170 3.15 25.62 -1.23
CA ALA A 170 3.13 24.87 -2.48
C ALA A 170 3.64 25.72 -3.65
N PRO A 171 4.02 25.10 -4.78
CA PRO A 171 4.26 25.82 -6.03
C PRO A 171 3.03 26.64 -6.45
N SER A 172 3.24 27.88 -6.90
CA SER A 172 2.14 28.81 -7.23
C SER A 172 1.22 28.32 -8.35
N ASP A 173 1.71 27.42 -9.19
CA ASP A 173 1.06 26.82 -10.34
C ASP A 173 0.69 25.35 -10.12
N ALA A 174 0.68 24.86 -8.88
CA ALA A 174 0.37 23.46 -8.53
C ALA A 174 -1.00 22.95 -9.03
N THR A 175 -1.93 23.85 -9.37
CA THR A 175 -3.24 23.53 -9.95
C THR A 175 -3.27 23.50 -11.48
N SER A 176 -2.17 23.86 -12.13
CA SER A 176 -2.06 24.03 -13.59
C SER A 176 -0.80 23.41 -14.20
N ALA A 177 0.18 23.03 -13.37
CA ALA A 177 1.41 22.36 -13.75
C ALA A 177 1.68 21.14 -12.86
N TYR A 178 2.47 20.21 -13.38
CA TYR A 178 2.91 19.04 -12.63
C TYR A 178 4.15 19.39 -11.79
N HIS A 179 4.11 19.02 -10.50
CA HIS A 179 5.20 19.17 -9.53
C HIS A 179 5.54 17.84 -8.88
N GLU A 180 6.79 17.66 -8.47
CA GLU A 180 7.21 16.49 -7.70
C GLU A 180 6.99 16.72 -6.21
N TYR A 181 6.29 15.80 -5.57
CA TYR A 181 6.11 15.71 -4.13
C TYR A 181 6.75 14.42 -3.65
N ARG A 182 7.88 14.54 -2.95
CA ARG A 182 8.64 13.39 -2.45
C ARG A 182 8.57 13.32 -0.93
N LEU A 183 8.28 12.11 -0.43
CA LEU A 183 8.30 11.79 0.98
C LEU A 183 9.33 10.68 1.23
N ASP A 184 10.35 11.01 2.00
CA ASP A 184 11.30 10.05 2.56
C ASP A 184 10.90 9.74 4.00
N TRP A 185 10.77 8.46 4.31
CA TRP A 185 10.48 7.96 5.64
C TRP A 185 11.55 6.95 6.04
N THR A 186 12.32 7.31 7.07
CA THR A 186 13.32 6.46 7.72
C THR A 186 13.01 6.34 9.21
N ALA A 187 13.74 5.49 9.93
CA ALA A 187 13.49 5.23 11.35
C ALA A 187 13.58 6.47 12.25
N ASP A 188 14.32 7.49 11.82
CA ASP A 188 14.61 8.71 12.59
C ASP A 188 13.76 9.91 12.18
N ALA A 189 13.22 9.94 10.96
CA ALA A 189 12.52 11.11 10.45
C ALA A 189 11.64 10.83 9.24
N THR A 190 10.68 11.72 9.03
CA THR A 190 10.04 11.95 7.73
C THR A 190 10.57 13.24 7.13
N ARG A 191 10.94 13.22 5.85
CA ARG A 191 11.52 14.35 5.12
C ARG A 191 10.71 14.59 3.86
N PHE A 192 10.29 15.83 3.67
CA PHE A 192 9.34 16.24 2.65
C PHE A 192 10.04 17.14 1.65
N TYR A 193 9.86 16.85 0.36
CA TYR A 193 10.49 17.59 -0.73
C TYR A 193 9.45 18.03 -1.74
N ILE A 194 9.65 19.22 -2.29
CA ILE A 194 8.91 19.75 -3.44
C ILE A 194 9.94 20.09 -4.51
N ASP A 195 9.76 19.54 -5.71
CA ASP A 195 10.65 19.75 -6.87
C ASP A 195 12.13 19.54 -6.50
N GLY A 196 12.43 18.40 -5.87
CA GLY A 196 13.77 18.02 -5.42
C GLY A 196 14.33 18.81 -4.23
N THR A 197 13.62 19.84 -3.74
CA THR A 197 14.07 20.69 -2.63
C THR A 197 13.46 20.23 -1.31
N LEU A 198 14.30 19.99 -0.29
CA LEU A 198 13.82 19.69 1.06
C LEU A 198 13.07 20.90 1.63
N VAL A 199 11.78 20.73 1.91
CA VAL A 199 10.93 21.79 2.47
C VAL A 199 10.68 21.62 3.96
N HIS A 200 10.72 20.38 4.48
CA HIS A 200 10.54 20.12 5.89
C HIS A 200 11.09 18.76 6.34
N THR A 201 11.41 18.65 7.63
CA THR A 201 11.78 17.40 8.31
C THR A 201 11.01 17.31 9.62
N ILE A 202 10.36 16.18 9.89
CA ILE A 202 9.68 15.89 11.16
C ILE A 202 10.41 14.72 11.84
N THR A 203 10.83 14.91 13.08
CA THR A 203 11.50 13.88 13.91
C THR A 203 10.60 13.33 15.01
N GLU A 204 9.47 13.98 15.24
CA GLU A 204 8.44 13.62 16.21
C GLU A 204 7.45 12.64 15.59
N ASN A 205 6.91 11.73 16.42
CA ASN A 205 5.87 10.77 16.05
C ASN A 205 6.15 9.96 14.76
N VAL A 206 7.43 9.78 14.40
CA VAL A 206 7.82 9.04 13.19
C VAL A 206 7.24 7.63 13.26
N PRO A 207 6.46 7.19 12.26
CA PRO A 207 5.89 5.85 12.29
C PRO A 207 6.98 4.77 12.31
N SER A 208 6.71 3.72 13.07
CA SER A 208 7.61 2.57 13.25
C SER A 208 6.96 1.24 12.87
N GLN A 209 5.69 1.25 12.49
CA GLN A 209 4.94 0.07 12.07
C GLN A 209 4.91 -0.04 10.55
N GLN A 210 4.86 -1.28 10.06
CA GLN A 210 4.68 -1.53 8.63
C GLN A 210 3.26 -1.18 8.18
N GLY A 211 3.14 -0.73 6.93
CA GLY A 211 1.86 -0.34 6.35
C GLY A 211 1.92 -0.29 4.83
N PHE A 212 1.21 0.69 4.27
CA PHE A 212 1.09 0.88 2.83
C PHE A 212 1.15 2.36 2.46
N TRP A 213 1.54 2.63 1.21
CA TRP A 213 1.41 3.98 0.65
C TRP A 213 0.03 4.13 0.00
N LEU A 214 -0.54 5.32 0.09
CA LEU A 214 -1.82 5.64 -0.52
C LEU A 214 -1.81 7.01 -1.18
N TRP A 215 -2.61 7.10 -2.23
CA TRP A 215 -2.94 8.34 -2.91
C TRP A 215 -4.45 8.45 -2.98
N ASN A 216 -4.99 9.54 -2.48
CA ASN A 216 -6.43 9.74 -2.46
C ASN A 216 -6.83 11.16 -2.84
N SER A 217 -8.08 11.27 -3.30
CA SER A 217 -8.83 12.50 -3.43
C SER A 217 -10.19 12.24 -2.81
N TRP A 218 -10.49 12.92 -1.71
CA TRP A 218 -11.66 12.61 -0.91
C TRP A 218 -12.32 13.83 -0.29
N SER A 219 -13.58 13.66 0.10
CA SER A 219 -14.32 14.63 0.88
C SER A 219 -15.28 13.93 1.83
N ASN A 220 -15.53 14.55 2.98
CA ASN A 220 -16.46 14.07 4.01
C ASN A 220 -17.36 15.20 4.53
N GLY A 221 -17.41 16.32 3.81
CA GLY A 221 -18.21 17.49 4.19
C GLY A 221 -17.63 18.33 5.32
N ASN A 222 -16.40 18.06 5.79
CA ASN A 222 -15.82 18.85 6.88
C ASN A 222 -15.57 20.31 6.46
N ALA A 223 -15.60 21.22 7.43
CA ALA A 223 -15.38 22.64 7.20
C ALA A 223 -13.93 22.96 6.80
N TRP A 224 -12.97 22.11 7.19
CA TRP A 224 -11.54 22.31 6.91
C TRP A 224 -11.23 22.21 5.41
N ALA A 225 -11.66 21.14 4.75
CA ALA A 225 -11.55 20.95 3.30
C ALA A 225 -12.61 21.74 2.52
N GLN A 226 -13.57 22.37 3.20
CA GLN A 226 -14.69 23.14 2.63
C GLN A 226 -15.50 22.32 1.61
N GLY A 227 -15.66 21.03 1.88
CA GLY A 227 -16.32 20.08 0.99
C GLY A 227 -17.79 19.84 1.31
N PRO A 228 -18.51 19.05 0.47
CA PRO A 228 -18.05 18.44 -0.79
C PRO A 228 -17.86 19.46 -1.92
N PRO A 229 -17.13 19.11 -2.99
CA PRO A 229 -16.84 20.07 -4.05
C PRO A 229 -18.07 20.38 -4.91
N ALA A 230 -18.22 21.62 -5.35
CA ALA A 230 -19.34 22.04 -6.20
C ALA A 230 -19.19 21.59 -7.67
N THR A 231 -17.96 21.41 -8.13
CA THR A 231 -17.61 20.87 -9.45
C THR A 231 -16.67 19.68 -9.27
N ASN A 232 -16.42 18.90 -10.33
CA ASN A 232 -15.51 17.76 -10.21
C ASN A 232 -14.14 18.23 -9.74
N SER A 233 -13.67 17.69 -8.62
CA SER A 233 -12.30 17.87 -8.16
C SER A 233 -11.46 16.72 -8.66
N VAL A 234 -10.47 17.01 -9.50
CA VAL A 234 -9.68 16.00 -10.21
C VAL A 234 -8.22 16.17 -9.82
N LEU A 235 -7.72 15.27 -8.98
CA LEU A 235 -6.30 15.11 -8.74
C LEU A 235 -5.70 14.32 -9.90
N LYS A 236 -4.62 14.82 -10.50
CA LYS A 236 -3.87 14.11 -11.55
C LYS A 236 -2.51 13.68 -11.05
N ILE A 237 -2.15 12.43 -11.26
CA ILE A 237 -0.83 11.87 -10.94
C ILE A 237 -0.18 11.43 -12.25
N LYS A 238 0.91 12.09 -12.62
CA LYS A 238 1.65 11.82 -13.87
C LYS A 238 2.56 10.62 -13.71
N SER A 239 3.30 10.55 -12.61
CA SER A 239 4.25 9.47 -12.35
C SER A 239 4.36 9.16 -10.85
N ILE A 240 4.80 7.94 -10.56
CA ILE A 240 5.20 7.51 -9.22
C ILE A 240 6.53 6.76 -9.37
N ASP A 241 7.52 7.11 -8.56
CA ASP A 241 8.77 6.36 -8.41
C ASP A 241 9.00 6.06 -6.93
N ALA A 242 8.89 4.78 -6.57
CA ALA A 242 8.80 4.34 -5.18
C ALA A 242 9.91 3.34 -4.86
N TYR A 243 10.71 3.67 -3.84
CA TYR A 243 11.73 2.81 -3.25
C TYR A 243 11.33 2.52 -1.81
N PHE A 244 11.24 1.26 -1.41
CA PHE A 244 10.83 0.94 -0.04
C PHE A 244 11.30 -0.45 0.38
N ASN A 245 11.29 -0.70 1.69
CA ASN A 245 11.59 -2.03 2.22
C ASN A 245 10.29 -2.77 2.49
N ARG A 246 10.15 -3.92 1.86
CA ARG A 246 9.12 -4.90 2.20
C ARG A 246 9.67 -5.88 3.22
N THR A 247 9.04 -5.99 4.38
CA THR A 247 9.49 -6.86 5.47
C THR A 247 9.38 -8.34 5.10
N SER A 248 8.51 -8.70 4.14
CA SER A 248 8.43 -10.07 3.60
C SER A 248 9.50 -10.42 2.57
N VAL A 249 10.24 -9.43 2.04
CA VAL A 249 11.29 -9.65 1.04
C VAL A 249 12.62 -9.87 1.74
N ILE A 250 13.00 -11.14 1.89
CA ILE A 250 14.30 -11.53 2.45
C ILE A 250 15.35 -11.50 1.32
N PRO A 251 16.41 -10.68 1.42
CA PRO A 251 17.49 -10.68 0.44
C PRO A 251 18.18 -12.05 0.42
N SER A 252 18.38 -12.62 -0.77
CA SER A 252 19.10 -13.89 -0.90
C SER A 252 20.55 -13.77 -0.37
N GLY A 253 21.19 -14.88 0.01
CA GLY A 253 22.54 -14.87 0.60
C GLY A 253 23.62 -14.17 -0.24
N SER A 254 23.45 -14.09 -1.57
CA SER A 254 24.33 -13.33 -2.48
C SER A 254 24.09 -11.81 -2.46
N CYS A 255 22.96 -11.36 -1.93
CA CYS A 255 22.63 -9.94 -1.76
C CYS A 255 23.20 -9.37 -0.45
N LEU A 256 23.39 -10.21 0.57
CA LEU A 256 23.94 -9.81 1.87
C LEU A 256 25.46 -9.60 1.83
N SER A 257 26.14 -10.18 0.84
CA SER A 257 27.59 -10.01 0.65
C SER A 257 27.97 -8.70 -0.06
N SER A 258 27.01 -7.97 -0.64
CA SER A 258 27.28 -6.70 -1.34
C SER A 258 27.29 -5.45 -0.45
N SER A 259 27.07 -5.59 0.86
CA SER A 259 27.01 -4.45 1.80
C SER A 259 28.12 -4.44 2.86
N SER A 260 29.12 -5.32 2.80
CA SER A 260 30.24 -5.30 3.74
C SER A 260 31.39 -4.42 3.22
N ASN A 261 31.33 -3.13 3.54
CA ASN A 261 32.53 -2.37 3.87
C ASN A 261 32.24 -1.36 4.99
N ASN A 262 32.82 -1.66 6.16
CA ASN A 262 33.10 -0.82 7.33
C ASN A 262 32.19 -0.97 8.58
N ASN A 263 32.68 -1.86 9.47
CA ASN A 263 32.74 -1.79 10.94
C ASN A 263 31.61 -1.12 11.73
N ALA A 264 30.86 -1.93 12.50
CA ALA A 264 30.87 -1.86 13.97
C ALA A 264 30.25 -3.13 14.61
N ALA A 265 31.09 -3.83 15.36
CA ALA A 265 30.87 -4.59 16.60
C ALA A 265 29.79 -5.69 16.70
N ALA A 266 30.31 -6.87 17.06
CA ALA A 266 29.67 -8.13 17.34
C ALA A 266 28.86 -8.21 18.66
N ALA A 267 27.87 -9.11 18.67
CA ALA A 267 27.53 -10.14 19.68
C ALA A 267 26.00 -10.36 19.61
N ALA A 268 25.44 -11.57 19.52
CA ALA A 268 25.87 -12.82 20.10
C ALA A 268 25.42 -14.00 19.23
N ALA A 269 26.22 -15.07 19.25
CA ALA A 269 25.82 -16.38 18.79
C ALA A 269 24.99 -17.08 19.88
N SER A 270 23.90 -17.76 19.50
CA SER A 270 23.64 -19.12 20.00
C SER A 270 22.53 -19.86 19.24
N SER A 271 22.87 -21.11 18.93
CA SER A 271 22.08 -22.33 18.71
C SER A 271 21.02 -22.42 17.60
N THR A 272 21.40 -23.23 16.62
CA THR A 272 20.64 -23.99 15.62
C THR A 272 19.37 -24.70 16.11
N SER A 273 18.26 -24.50 15.39
CA SER A 273 17.41 -25.61 14.92
C SER A 273 17.22 -25.44 13.41
N THR A 274 17.62 -26.43 12.62
CA THR A 274 17.37 -26.45 11.17
C THR A 274 15.90 -26.80 10.95
N ALA A 275 15.03 -25.79 11.04
CA ALA A 275 13.69 -25.89 10.49
C ALA A 275 13.80 -26.12 8.97
N PRO A 276 12.99 -27.02 8.37
CA PRO A 276 12.92 -27.12 6.92
C PRO A 276 12.61 -25.74 6.33
N SER A 277 13.50 -25.27 5.46
CA SER A 277 13.33 -23.99 4.76
C SER A 277 12.22 -24.13 3.74
N TYR A 278 11.01 -23.70 4.09
CA TYR A 278 9.92 -23.58 3.14
C TYR A 278 9.92 -22.20 2.50
N THR A 279 9.57 -22.12 1.22
CA THR A 279 9.32 -20.84 0.56
C THR A 279 8.04 -20.23 1.15
N PRO A 280 8.07 -19.05 1.78
CA PRO A 280 6.88 -18.47 2.39
C PRO A 280 5.90 -17.96 1.33
N ALA A 281 4.61 -18.11 1.64
CA ALA A 281 3.49 -17.49 0.94
C ALA A 281 3.11 -16.16 1.64
N PRO A 282 2.43 -15.23 0.97
CA PRO A 282 1.83 -14.06 1.61
C PRO A 282 0.82 -14.49 2.69
N THR A 283 0.93 -13.95 3.90
CA THR A 283 0.14 -14.31 5.08
C THR A 283 -1.15 -13.49 5.26
N ALA A 284 -1.45 -12.58 4.33
CA ALA A 284 -2.65 -11.77 4.40
C ALA A 284 -3.85 -12.51 3.79
N ALA A 285 -4.95 -12.58 4.53
CA ALA A 285 -6.13 -13.36 4.18
C ALA A 285 -6.71 -13.01 2.79
N ASN A 286 -6.63 -11.75 2.37
CA ASN A 286 -7.19 -11.23 1.12
C ASN A 286 -6.28 -11.42 -0.12
N VAL A 287 -5.08 -11.98 0.03
CA VAL A 287 -4.17 -12.19 -1.10
C VAL A 287 -4.62 -13.39 -1.94
N LYS A 288 -4.60 -13.21 -3.27
CA LYS A 288 -4.84 -14.29 -4.22
C LYS A 288 -3.66 -15.27 -4.22
N LEU A 289 -3.76 -16.33 -3.43
CA LEU A 289 -2.70 -17.34 -3.29
C LEU A 289 -2.51 -18.18 -4.55
N CYS A 290 -3.59 -18.57 -5.21
CA CYS A 290 -3.51 -19.41 -6.41
C CYS A 290 -3.77 -18.64 -7.69
N PRO A 291 -3.01 -18.91 -8.77
CA PRO A 291 -2.05 -20.02 -8.95
C PRO A 291 -0.59 -19.71 -8.53
N LYS A 292 -0.26 -18.47 -8.17
CA LYS A 292 1.13 -17.96 -8.05
C LYS A 292 1.95 -18.61 -6.93
N TYR A 293 1.31 -19.00 -5.84
CA TYR A 293 1.98 -19.44 -4.61
C TYR A 293 1.85 -20.96 -4.38
N ASP A 294 1.67 -21.76 -5.44
CA ASP A 294 1.66 -23.22 -5.32
C ASP A 294 2.94 -23.76 -4.67
N GLY A 295 2.79 -24.67 -3.71
CA GLY A 295 3.90 -25.30 -2.98
C GLY A 295 4.54 -24.45 -1.88
N THR A 296 4.19 -23.16 -1.78
CA THR A 296 4.69 -22.25 -0.72
C THR A 296 3.94 -22.44 0.60
N VAL A 297 4.43 -21.84 1.69
CA VAL A 297 3.87 -21.98 3.04
C VAL A 297 3.24 -20.68 3.53
N TYR A 298 1.93 -20.73 3.74
CA TYR A 298 1.16 -19.69 4.41
C TYR A 298 1.27 -19.88 5.93
N THR A 299 1.65 -18.82 6.64
CA THR A 299 1.62 -18.79 8.11
C THR A 299 0.34 -18.09 8.55
N ALA A 300 -0.54 -18.83 9.22
CA ALA A 300 -1.78 -18.28 9.74
C ALA A 300 -1.53 -17.39 10.96
N THR A 301 -2.52 -16.56 11.31
CA THR A 301 -2.41 -15.59 12.41
C THR A 301 -2.09 -16.25 13.75
N ASN A 302 -2.57 -17.49 13.98
CA ASN A 302 -2.31 -18.26 15.19
C ASN A 302 -0.95 -18.99 15.19
N GLY A 303 -0.14 -18.83 14.14
CA GLY A 303 1.16 -19.49 13.96
C GLY A 303 1.11 -20.83 13.21
N ASP A 304 -0.08 -21.33 12.87
CA ASP A 304 -0.20 -22.56 12.10
C ASP A 304 0.39 -22.42 10.70
N LEU A 305 1.14 -23.42 10.25
CA LEU A 305 1.74 -23.43 8.92
C LEU A 305 0.92 -24.28 7.96
N PHE A 306 0.59 -23.72 6.80
CA PHE A 306 -0.15 -24.39 5.74
C PHE A 306 0.63 -24.37 4.43
N GLN A 307 0.87 -25.53 3.83
CA GLN A 307 1.39 -25.61 2.47
C GLN A 307 0.25 -25.40 1.46
N VAL A 308 0.37 -24.36 0.63
CA VAL A 308 -0.57 -24.04 -0.45
C VAL A 308 -0.43 -25.08 -1.57
N ALA A 309 -1.55 -25.58 -2.07
CA ALA A 309 -1.63 -26.58 -3.13
C ALA A 309 -2.66 -26.14 -4.20
N CYS A 310 -2.23 -25.31 -5.13
CA CYS A 310 -3.08 -24.78 -6.19
C CYS A 310 -3.52 -25.88 -7.17
N GLY A 311 -4.73 -25.76 -7.70
CA GLY A 311 -5.30 -26.75 -8.62
C GLY A 311 -5.33 -28.17 -8.06
N THR A 312 -5.44 -28.31 -6.73
CA THR A 312 -5.34 -29.58 -6.01
C THR A 312 -6.45 -29.66 -4.98
N ASP A 313 -7.23 -30.74 -5.04
CA ASP A 313 -8.26 -31.11 -4.07
C ASP A 313 -7.80 -32.32 -3.25
N PHE A 314 -7.79 -32.20 -1.93
CA PHE A 314 -7.56 -33.33 -1.04
C PHE A 314 -8.91 -33.97 -0.68
N ALA A 315 -9.56 -34.63 -1.65
CA ALA A 315 -10.99 -34.95 -1.57
C ALA A 315 -11.39 -35.82 -0.36
N GLY A 316 -12.47 -35.39 0.32
CA GLY A 316 -13.07 -36.06 1.47
C GLY A 316 -12.42 -35.70 2.81
N GLY A 317 -13.08 -36.03 3.92
CA GLY A 317 -12.67 -35.56 5.26
C GLY A 317 -13.25 -34.20 5.63
N ASP A 318 -14.16 -33.68 4.80
CA ASP A 318 -14.91 -32.44 5.06
C ASP A 318 -15.76 -32.60 6.33
N PHE A 319 -15.61 -31.68 7.26
CA PHE A 319 -16.38 -31.69 8.51
C PHE A 319 -17.07 -30.35 8.79
N LYS A 320 -16.65 -29.27 8.12
CA LYS A 320 -17.29 -27.96 8.21
C LYS A 320 -17.07 -27.18 6.91
N MET A 321 -18.07 -26.40 6.50
CA MET A 321 -17.97 -25.53 5.33
C MET A 321 -18.33 -24.09 5.72
N VAL A 322 -17.56 -23.15 5.19
CA VAL A 322 -17.79 -21.71 5.36
C VAL A 322 -17.67 -20.99 4.01
N TRP A 323 -18.31 -19.83 3.90
CA TRP A 323 -18.20 -18.97 2.73
C TRP A 323 -17.18 -17.88 2.99
N VAL A 324 -16.15 -17.82 2.15
CA VAL A 324 -15.06 -16.84 2.25
C VAL A 324 -14.73 -16.29 0.85
N ASN A 325 -14.14 -15.11 0.80
CA ASN A 325 -13.83 -14.42 -0.45
C ASN A 325 -12.41 -14.70 -0.98
N SER A 326 -11.59 -15.47 -0.25
CA SER A 326 -10.21 -15.78 -0.62
C SER A 326 -9.66 -17.05 0.02
N MET A 327 -8.59 -17.60 -0.55
CA MET A 327 -7.90 -18.79 -0.01
C MET A 327 -7.23 -18.50 1.34
N GLY A 328 -6.63 -17.32 1.52
CA GLY A 328 -6.05 -16.95 2.81
C GLY A 328 -7.11 -16.93 3.91
N ALA A 329 -8.30 -16.37 3.65
CA ALA A 329 -9.41 -16.41 4.60
C ALA A 329 -9.90 -17.83 4.89
N CYS A 330 -9.85 -18.73 3.90
CA CYS A 330 -10.15 -20.16 4.11
C CYS A 330 -9.12 -20.82 5.05
N ILE A 331 -7.84 -20.49 4.90
CA ILE A 331 -6.76 -20.99 5.77
C ILE A 331 -6.90 -20.44 7.19
N GLU A 332 -7.22 -19.15 7.38
CA GLU A 332 -7.48 -18.56 8.70
C GLU A 332 -8.72 -19.15 9.39
N ALA A 333 -9.77 -19.44 8.62
CA ALA A 333 -10.96 -20.11 9.16
C ALA A 333 -10.63 -21.53 9.63
N CYS A 334 -9.75 -22.23 8.91
CA CYS A 334 -9.26 -23.55 9.30
C CYS A 334 -8.35 -23.49 10.53
N SER A 335 -7.38 -22.58 10.56
CA SER A 335 -6.44 -22.44 11.68
C SER A 335 -7.16 -22.14 13.00
N SER A 336 -8.25 -21.36 12.95
CA SER A 336 -9.10 -21.07 14.11
C SER A 336 -10.13 -22.16 14.45
N THR A 337 -10.26 -23.21 13.63
CA THR A 337 -11.21 -24.30 13.85
C THR A 337 -10.49 -25.54 14.38
N GLU A 338 -10.80 -25.92 15.63
CA GLU A 338 -10.25 -27.12 16.26
C GLU A 338 -10.45 -28.37 15.39
N GLY A 339 -9.39 -29.14 15.21
CA GLY A 339 -9.38 -30.35 14.41
C GLY A 339 -9.26 -30.13 12.89
N CYS A 340 -9.17 -28.89 12.40
CA CYS A 340 -8.92 -28.64 10.99
C CYS A 340 -7.45 -28.86 10.63
N VAL A 341 -7.20 -29.65 9.58
CA VAL A 341 -5.85 -30.03 9.12
C VAL A 341 -5.64 -29.80 7.63
N ASP A 342 -6.70 -29.47 6.89
CA ASP A 342 -6.66 -29.22 5.44
C ASP A 342 -7.88 -28.39 5.02
N VAL A 343 -7.72 -27.62 3.94
CA VAL A 343 -8.82 -26.94 3.26
C VAL A 343 -8.87 -27.24 1.78
N SER A 344 -10.07 -27.20 1.21
CA SER A 344 -10.26 -27.09 -0.24
C SER A 344 -11.29 -26.02 -0.57
N MET A 345 -10.90 -25.09 -1.43
CA MET A 345 -11.70 -23.94 -1.84
C MET A 345 -12.15 -24.11 -3.29
N SER A 346 -13.47 -24.09 -3.49
CA SER A 346 -14.12 -24.11 -4.80
C SER A 346 -15.00 -22.88 -4.93
N GLY A 347 -14.63 -21.94 -5.82
CA GLY A 347 -15.24 -20.61 -5.84
C GLY A 347 -15.05 -19.91 -4.49
N THR A 348 -16.14 -19.57 -3.81
CA THR A 348 -16.15 -18.96 -2.46
C THR A 348 -16.43 -19.97 -1.34
N ALA A 349 -16.69 -21.24 -1.67
CA ALA A 349 -16.93 -22.29 -0.68
C ALA A 349 -15.59 -22.81 -0.16
N CYS A 350 -15.37 -22.70 1.15
CA CYS A 350 -14.21 -23.23 1.86
C CYS A 350 -14.62 -24.48 2.64
N TYR A 351 -14.19 -25.65 2.16
CA TYR A 351 -14.40 -26.93 2.81
C TYR A 351 -13.22 -27.23 3.74
N MET A 352 -13.46 -27.14 5.04
CA MET A 352 -12.50 -27.48 6.08
C MET A 352 -12.53 -28.97 6.38
N LYS A 353 -11.35 -29.56 6.50
CA LYS A 353 -11.19 -31.01 6.63
C LYS A 353 -10.44 -31.37 7.90
N ASN A 354 -10.90 -32.42 8.57
CA ASN A 354 -10.27 -32.95 9.78
C ASN A 354 -9.38 -34.16 9.50
N LYS A 355 -9.24 -34.52 8.23
CA LYS A 355 -8.41 -35.61 7.77
C LYS A 355 -7.80 -35.26 6.42
N LEU A 356 -6.48 -35.24 6.35
CA LEU A 356 -5.77 -35.11 5.08
C LEU A 356 -5.94 -36.39 4.25
N LYS A 357 -6.40 -36.24 3.01
CA LYS A 357 -6.62 -37.32 2.04
C LYS A 357 -5.63 -37.21 0.87
N ASN A 358 -5.75 -38.10 -0.09
CA ASN A 358 -4.89 -38.10 -1.28
C ASN A 358 -5.13 -36.84 -2.11
N ALA A 359 -4.05 -36.25 -2.61
CA ALA A 359 -4.11 -35.12 -3.54
C ALA A 359 -4.68 -35.55 -4.90
N LEU A 360 -5.73 -34.88 -5.36
CA LEU A 360 -6.31 -35.02 -6.68
C LEU A 360 -6.13 -33.72 -7.46
N LYS A 361 -5.58 -33.80 -8.67
CA LYS A 361 -5.46 -32.61 -9.53
C LYS A 361 -6.83 -32.18 -10.03
N ASN A 362 -7.21 -30.95 -9.72
CA ASN A 362 -8.47 -30.33 -10.11
C ASN A 362 -8.26 -28.83 -10.24
N SER A 363 -8.25 -28.30 -11.47
CA SER A 363 -7.99 -26.88 -11.73
C SER A 363 -9.08 -25.94 -11.19
N GLY A 364 -10.26 -26.45 -10.84
CA GLY A 364 -11.34 -25.69 -10.23
C GLY A 364 -11.27 -25.59 -8.71
N VAL A 365 -10.33 -26.29 -8.07
CA VAL A 365 -10.20 -26.36 -6.61
C VAL A 365 -8.78 -26.02 -6.21
N ASN A 366 -8.64 -25.18 -5.20
CA ASN A 366 -7.35 -24.89 -4.59
C ASN A 366 -7.35 -25.49 -3.19
N GLY A 367 -6.24 -26.06 -2.76
CA GLY A 367 -6.10 -26.66 -1.43
C GLY A 367 -5.02 -25.98 -0.60
N ALA A 368 -5.04 -26.23 0.70
CA ALA A 368 -3.91 -25.95 1.58
C ALA A 368 -3.94 -26.89 2.78
N LYS A 369 -2.83 -27.58 3.04
CA LYS A 369 -2.72 -28.58 4.12
C LYS A 369 -1.85 -28.06 5.26
N LYS A 370 -2.25 -28.30 6.51
CA LYS A 370 -1.46 -27.95 7.69
C LYS A 370 -0.20 -28.83 7.74
N ILE A 371 0.97 -28.23 7.98
CA ILE A 371 2.28 -28.92 7.97
C ILE A 371 3.02 -28.90 9.32
N SER A 372 2.54 -28.15 10.31
CA SER A 372 2.95 -28.25 11.72
C SER A 372 1.79 -27.85 12.65
N ALA A 373 1.71 -28.49 13.81
CA ALA A 373 0.78 -28.18 14.90
C ALA A 373 1.48 -27.39 16.00
#